data_AF-A0AA39VVH7-F1
#
_entry.id   AF-A0AA39VVH7-F1
#
_cell.length_a   1.000
_cell.length_b   1.000
_cell.length_c   1.000
_cell.angle_alpha   90.00
_cell.angle_beta   90.00
_cell.angle_gamma   90.00
#
_symmetry.space_group_name_H-M   'P 1'
#
loop_
_entity.id
_entity.type
_entity.pdbx_description
1 polymer ?
#
loop_
_entity_poly.entity_id
_entity_poly.type
_entity_poly.pdbx_seq_one_letter_code
_entity_poly.pdbx_strand_id
1 'polypeptide(L)'
;MPHELIELLEKIVLQNSAFSGNFNLQNLLILTAIKADPSRVMDYINRLDIFDGPAVGEVAVEAQLFEEAFAIFKKFNLKVQAGCQCFVG
;
A
#
# COMPACT_ATOMS: atom_id res chain seq x y z
N MET A 1 11.62 2.01 -22.33
CA MET A 1 10.39 2.82 -22.30
C MET A 1 9.22 1.94 -21.86
N PRO A 2 8.84 1.98 -20.56
CA PRO A 2 7.69 1.26 -19.99
C PRO A 2 6.63 2.22 -19.40
N HIS A 3 6.60 3.48 -19.83
CA HIS A 3 5.81 4.55 -19.21
C HIS A 3 4.31 4.48 -19.59
N GLU A 4 3.98 4.07 -20.80
CA GLU A 4 2.58 3.99 -21.28
C GLU A 4 1.74 2.90 -20.59
N LEU A 5 2.38 1.78 -20.21
CA LEU A 5 1.72 0.69 -19.50
C LEU A 5 1.29 1.11 -18.09
N ILE A 6 2.13 1.91 -17.44
CA ILE A 6 1.91 2.47 -16.11
C ILE A 6 0.75 3.48 -16.13
N GLU A 7 0.64 4.32 -17.18
CA GLU A 7 -0.47 5.27 -17.36
C GLU A 7 -1.83 4.58 -17.55
N LEU A 8 -1.88 3.50 -18.33
CA LEU A 8 -3.11 2.74 -18.56
C LEU A 8 -3.62 2.07 -17.28
N LEU A 9 -2.70 1.53 -16.47
CA LEU A 9 -3.00 0.92 -15.18
C LEU A 9 -3.54 1.95 -14.19
N GLU A 10 -2.97 3.16 -14.19
CA GLU A 10 -3.47 4.26 -13.38
C GLU A 10 -4.88 4.68 -13.74
N LYS A 11 -5.21 4.79 -15.03
CA LYS A 11 -6.58 5.15 -15.46
C LYS A 11 -7.60 4.11 -15.02
N ILE A 12 -7.28 2.83 -15.09
CA ILE A 12 -8.20 1.76 -14.70
C ILE A 12 -8.47 1.78 -13.18
N VAL A 13 -7.43 2.00 -12.39
CA VAL A 13 -7.54 2.02 -10.92
C VAL A 13 -8.14 3.32 -10.41
N LEU A 14 -7.66 4.48 -10.88
CA LEU A 14 -8.02 5.79 -10.35
C LEU A 14 -9.42 6.24 -10.79
N GLN A 15 -9.89 5.82 -11.96
CA GLN A 15 -11.21 6.23 -12.47
C GLN A 15 -12.34 5.31 -12.01
N ASN A 16 -12.04 4.09 -11.56
CA ASN A 16 -13.08 3.14 -11.20
C ASN A 16 -13.35 3.16 -9.69
N SER A 17 -14.29 4.04 -9.30
CA SER A 17 -14.79 4.21 -7.93
C SER A 17 -15.34 2.93 -7.28
N ALA A 18 -15.54 1.84 -8.03
CA ALA A 18 -15.92 0.54 -7.48
C ALA A 18 -14.79 -0.13 -6.67
N PHE A 19 -13.52 0.25 -6.91
CA PHE A 19 -12.35 -0.37 -6.28
C PHE A 19 -11.88 0.37 -5.03
N SER A 20 -12.22 1.65 -4.86
CA SER A 20 -11.77 2.47 -3.73
C SER A 20 -12.44 2.12 -2.40
N GLY A 21 -13.56 1.39 -2.38
CA GLY A 21 -14.28 1.04 -1.14
C GLY A 21 -13.93 -0.30 -0.51
N ASN A 22 -13.12 -1.14 -1.16
CA ASN A 22 -12.90 -2.53 -0.74
C ASN A 22 -11.50 -2.75 -0.15
N PHE A 23 -11.42 -3.19 1.10
CA PHE A 23 -10.16 -3.49 1.82
C PHE A 23 -9.20 -4.36 1.00
N ASN A 24 -9.70 -5.47 0.46
CA ASN A 24 -8.89 -6.40 -0.35
C ASN A 24 -8.38 -5.77 -1.66
N LEU A 25 -9.17 -4.89 -2.27
CA LEU A 25 -8.79 -4.23 -3.52
C LEU A 25 -7.80 -3.09 -3.26
N GLN A 26 -7.95 -2.35 -2.16
CA GLN A 26 -6.95 -1.36 -1.74
C GLN A 26 -5.59 -2.03 -1.45
N ASN A 27 -5.59 -3.19 -0.77
CA ASN A 27 -4.38 -3.99 -0.56
C ASN A 27 -3.76 -4.45 -1.88
N LEU A 28 -4.57 -5.03 -2.77
CA LEU A 28 -4.06 -5.49 -4.06
C LEU A 28 -3.48 -4.33 -4.89
N LEU A 29 -4.11 -3.16 -4.83
CA LEU A 29 -3.66 -1.98 -5.54
C LEU A 29 -2.27 -1.54 -5.08
N ILE A 30 -2.09 -1.32 -3.78
CA ILE A 30 -0.82 -0.82 -3.26
C ILE A 30 0.30 -1.86 -3.41
N LEU A 31 -0.01 -3.15 -3.26
CA LEU A 31 0.95 -4.24 -3.52
C LEU A 31 1.39 -4.30 -4.99
N THR A 32 0.45 -4.08 -5.92
CA THR A 32 0.75 -4.01 -7.35
C THR A 32 1.59 -2.79 -7.67
N ALA A 33 1.27 -1.63 -7.07
CA ALA A 33 2.05 -0.41 -7.23
C ALA A 33 3.49 -0.60 -6.75
N ILE A 34 3.71 -1.21 -5.58
CA ILE A 34 5.06 -1.51 -5.07
C ILE A 34 5.89 -2.33 -6.07
N LYS A 35 5.27 -3.32 -6.74
CA LYS A 35 5.97 -4.19 -7.70
C LYS A 35 6.11 -3.61 -9.10
N ALA A 36 5.15 -2.82 -9.55
CA ALA A 36 5.07 -2.35 -10.94
C ALA A 36 5.56 -0.90 -11.10
N ASP A 37 5.25 -0.02 -10.16
CA ASP A 37 5.61 1.39 -10.18
C ASP A 37 5.70 2.02 -8.77
N PRO A 38 6.89 1.99 -8.15
CA PRO A 38 7.08 2.51 -6.79
C PRO A 38 6.82 4.01 -6.67
N SER A 39 6.98 4.78 -7.75
CA SER A 39 6.84 6.25 -7.71
C SER A 39 5.45 6.73 -7.28
N ARG A 40 4.44 5.87 -7.44
CA ARG A 40 3.03 6.16 -7.13
C ARG A 40 2.58 5.58 -5.80
N VAL A 41 3.38 4.71 -5.18
CA VAL A 41 3.06 4.09 -3.90
C VAL A 41 2.82 5.16 -2.85
N MET A 42 3.62 6.22 -2.82
CA MET A 42 3.44 7.32 -1.89
C MET A 42 2.09 8.05 -2.04
N ASP A 43 1.61 8.24 -3.26
CA ASP A 43 0.30 8.85 -3.50
C ASP A 43 -0.84 7.92 -3.04
N TYR A 44 -0.69 6.62 -3.27
CA TYR A 44 -1.62 5.61 -2.74
C TYR A 44 -1.61 5.56 -1.22
N ILE A 45 -0.45 5.62 -0.57
CA ILE A 45 -0.36 5.66 0.91
C ILE A 45 -1.13 6.86 1.46
N ASN A 46 -1.05 8.02 0.81
CA ASN A 46 -1.75 9.22 1.25
C ASN A 46 -3.27 9.10 1.07
N ARG A 47 -3.73 8.47 -0.02
CA ARG A 47 -5.15 8.41 -0.40
C ARG A 47 -5.92 7.20 0.14
N LEU A 48 -5.24 6.07 0.36
CA LEU A 48 -5.82 4.84 0.88
C LEU A 48 -5.77 4.89 2.42
N ASP A 49 -6.82 4.42 3.08
CA ASP A 49 -6.93 4.41 4.54
C ASP A 49 -7.36 3.04 5.10
N ILE A 50 -7.97 2.18 4.27
CA ILE A 50 -8.52 0.87 4.66
C ILE A 50 -7.69 -0.27 4.07
N PHE A 51 -6.37 -0.16 4.12
CA PHE A 51 -5.45 -1.23 3.70
C PHE A 51 -4.67 -1.78 4.90
N ASP A 52 -3.96 -2.90 4.71
CA ASP A 52 -3.15 -3.57 5.72
C ASP A 52 -1.76 -2.93 5.80
N GLY A 53 -1.61 -1.96 6.69
CA GLY A 53 -0.35 -1.26 6.91
C GLY A 53 0.85 -2.21 7.17
N PRO A 54 0.77 -3.15 8.13
CA PRO A 54 1.84 -4.12 8.38
C PRO A 54 2.22 -4.95 7.15
N ALA A 55 1.25 -5.62 6.49
CA ALA A 55 1.56 -6.51 5.36
C ALA A 55 2.11 -5.73 4.16
N VAL A 56 1.54 -4.56 3.87
CA VAL A 56 2.01 -3.70 2.76
C VAL A 56 3.36 -3.09 3.10
N GLY A 57 3.59 -2.72 4.36
CA GLY A 57 4.86 -2.20 4.85
C GLY A 57 5.99 -3.22 4.72
N GLU A 58 5.76 -4.49 5.06
CA GLU A 58 6.74 -5.57 4.86
C GLU A 58 7.10 -5.73 3.38
N VAL A 59 6.11 -5.77 2.48
CA VAL A 59 6.36 -5.89 1.04
C VAL A 59 7.09 -4.67 0.47
N ALA A 60 6.81 -3.47 0.99
CA ALA A 60 7.55 -2.26 0.62
C ALA A 60 9.03 -2.33 1.05
N VAL A 61 9.31 -2.86 2.25
CA VAL A 61 10.69 -3.10 2.72
C VAL A 61 11.40 -4.13 1.84
N GLU A 62 10.74 -5.24 1.49
CA GLU A 62 11.30 -6.25 0.57
C GLU A 62 11.61 -5.67 -0.82
N ALA A 63 10.80 -4.72 -1.28
CA ALA A 63 11.01 -4.00 -2.53
C ALA A 63 12.05 -2.86 -2.43
N GLN A 64 12.71 -2.70 -1.28
CA GLN A 64 13.67 -1.62 -0.98
C GLN A 64 13.07 -0.20 -1.03
N LEU A 65 11.75 -0.08 -0.84
CA LEU A 65 10.98 1.15 -0.78
C LEU A 65 10.85 1.62 0.66
N PHE A 66 11.97 2.04 1.25
CA PHE A 66 12.05 2.35 2.67
C PHE A 66 11.28 3.63 3.06
N GLU A 67 11.21 4.62 2.17
CA GLU A 67 10.46 5.86 2.45
C GLU A 67 8.95 5.60 2.52
N GLU A 68 8.44 4.81 1.58
CA GLU A 68 7.05 4.40 1.50
C GLU A 68 6.69 3.46 2.65
N ALA A 69 7.54 2.47 2.94
CA ALA A 69 7.36 1.61 4.10
C ALA A 69 7.29 2.44 5.39
N PHE A 70 8.22 3.39 5.57
CA PHE A 70 8.23 4.28 6.72
C PHE A 70 6.96 5.14 6.81
N ALA A 71 6.48 5.67 5.68
CA ALA A 71 5.23 6.42 5.62
C ALA A 71 4.02 5.55 5.99
N ILE A 72 3.97 4.29 5.55
CA ILE A 72 2.92 3.33 5.93
C ILE A 72 2.96 3.06 7.43
N PHE A 73 4.12 2.68 7.98
CA PHE A 73 4.27 2.41 9.41
C PHE A 73 3.95 3.64 10.25
N LYS A 74 4.29 4.84 9.77
CA LYS A 74 3.95 6.11 10.42
C LYS A 74 2.47 6.46 10.30
N LYS A 75 1.81 6.13 9.18
CA LYS A 75 0.39 6.41 8.95
C LYS A 75 -0.50 5.46 9.74
N PHE A 76 -0.21 4.17 9.69
CA PHE A 76 -0.86 3.17 10.52
C PHE A 76 -0.40 3.23 11.98
N ASN A 77 0.63 4.05 12.24
CA ASN A 77 1.16 4.48 13.53
C ASN A 77 0.88 3.45 14.59
N LEU A 78 1.37 2.21 14.36
CA LEU A 78 1.00 0.98 15.07
C LEU A 78 0.38 1.38 16.39
N LYS A 79 -0.96 1.52 16.41
CA LYS A 79 -1.67 1.78 17.65
C LYS A 79 -1.48 0.50 18.42
N VAL A 80 -0.36 0.44 19.14
CA VAL A 80 -0.14 -0.40 20.29
C VAL A 80 -1.32 -0.08 21.19
N GLN A 81 -2.40 -0.83 21.02
CA GLN A 81 -3.49 -1.13 21.94
C GLN A 81 -4.66 -1.78 21.19
N ALA A 82 -4.47 -3.02 20.72
CA ALA A 82 -5.50 -4.07 20.72
C ALA A 82 -4.92 -5.36 20.10
N GLY A 83 -4.09 -6.07 20.86
CA GLY A 83 -3.66 -7.41 20.46
C GLY A 83 -2.24 -7.80 20.86
N CYS A 84 -1.84 -7.58 22.12
CA CYS A 84 -0.90 -8.51 22.74
C CYS A 84 -1.48 -9.92 22.62
N GLN A 85 -1.02 -10.74 21.67
CA GLN A 85 -1.13 -12.19 21.82
C GLN A 85 -0.09 -13.05 21.07
N CYS A 86 1.00 -12.49 20.52
CA CYS A 86 2.03 -13.32 19.86
C CYS A 86 3.48 -13.02 20.28
N PHE A 87 3.73 -12.57 21.52
CA PHE A 87 5.06 -12.65 22.16
C PHE A 87 4.90 -13.15 23.60
N VAL A 88 4.37 -14.37 23.74
CA VAL A 88 4.74 -15.25 24.86
C VAL A 88 5.10 -16.59 24.23
N GLY A 89 6.41 -16.83 24.14
CA GLY A 89 7.05 -18.07 23.70
C GLY A 89 8.48 -18.02 24.14
#